data_AF-A0A0D6AS14-F1
#
_entry.id   AF-A0A0D6AS14-F1
#
_cell.length_a   1.000
_cell.length_b   1.000
_cell.length_c   1.000
_cell.angle_alpha   90.00
_cell.angle_beta   90.00
_cell.angle_gamma   90.00
#
_symmetry.space_group_name_H-M   'P 1'
#
loop_
_entity.id
_entity.type
_entity.pdbx_description
1 polymer ?
#
loop_
_entity_poly.entity_id
_entity_poly.type
_entity_poly.pdbx_seq_one_letter_code
_entity_poly.pdbx_strand_id
1 'polypeptide(L)' 'MYIAECVEVGTVDQGETIEEAIENLREATRLYLEECPSLETQPRLVTTMEVTYGELSYA' A
#
# COMPACT_ATOMS: atom_id res chain seq x y z
N MET A 1 15.50 0.35 3.78
CA MET A 1 14.15 -0.02 4.24
C MET A 1 13.17 0.33 3.14
N TYR A 2 12.46 -0.66 2.66
CA TYR A 2 11.44 -0.58 1.63
C TYR A 2 10.07 -0.70 2.29
N ILE A 3 9.09 0.02 1.76
CA ILE A 3 7.70 -0.04 2.19
C ILE A 3 6.88 -0.57 1.01
N ALA A 4 6.03 -1.55 1.29
CA ALA A 4 5.13 -2.14 0.32
C ALA A 4 3.69 -1.99 0.82
N GLU A 5 2.76 -1.68 -0.08
CA GLU A 5 1.35 -1.46 0.22
C GLU A 5 0.47 -2.23 -0.77
N CYS A 6 -0.58 -2.89 -0.28
CA CYS A 6 -1.66 -3.42 -1.10
C CYS A 6 -2.80 -2.40 -1.10
N VAL A 7 -2.84 -1.58 -2.15
CA VAL A 7 -3.83 -0.50 -2.30
C VAL A 7 -5.27 -1.03 -2.26
N GLU A 8 -5.51 -2.27 -2.69
CA GLU A 8 -6.83 -2.91 -2.76
C GLU A 8 -7.47 -3.13 -1.39
N VAL A 9 -6.67 -3.22 -0.33
CA VAL A 9 -7.17 -3.44 1.04
C VAL A 9 -6.59 -2.44 2.04
N GLY A 10 -5.57 -1.67 1.67
CA GLY A 10 -4.90 -0.68 2.52
C GLY A 10 -3.91 -1.28 3.51
N THR A 11 -3.47 -2.53 3.32
CA THR A 11 -2.43 -3.14 4.14
C THR A 11 -1.06 -2.61 3.72
N VAL A 12 -0.19 -2.39 4.70
CA VAL A 12 1.16 -1.87 4.50
C VAL A 12 2.14 -2.66 5.36
N ASP A 13 3.30 -2.96 4.81
CA ASP A 13 4.41 -3.55 5.55
C ASP A 13 5.76 -3.10 5.00
N GLN A 14 6.85 -3.46 5.68
CA GLN A 14 8.20 -3.01 5.37
C GLN A 14 9.24 -4.15 5.41
N GLY A 15 10.38 -3.94 4.77
CA GLY A 15 11.51 -4.87 4.76
C GLY A 15 12.85 -4.20 4.48
N GLU A 16 13.97 -4.88 4.75
CA GLU A 16 15.30 -4.40 4.41
C GLU A 16 15.57 -4.47 2.90
N THR A 17 15.00 -5.49 2.24
CA THR A 17 15.00 -5.66 0.77
C THR A 17 13.60 -5.53 0.17
N ILE A 18 13.53 -5.39 -1.16
CA ILE A 18 12.26 -5.37 -1.89
C ILE A 18 11.53 -6.71 -1.71
N GLU A 19 12.26 -7.81 -1.82
CA GLU A 19 11.71 -9.17 -1.70
C GLU A 19 11.13 -9.41 -0.31
N GLU A 20 11.82 -8.95 0.73
CA GLU A 20 11.35 -9.05 2.11
C GLU A 20 10.10 -8.20 2.34
N ALA A 21 10.08 -6.95 1.87
CA ALA A 21 8.90 -6.08 2.00
C ALA A 21 7.67 -6.67 1.31
N ILE A 22 7.84 -7.30 0.14
CA ILE A 22 6.77 -7.99 -0.58
C ILE A 22 6.26 -9.19 0.21
N GLU A 23 7.16 -9.99 0.78
CA GLU A 23 6.77 -11.18 1.55
C GLU A 23 6.03 -10.81 2.84
N ASN A 24 6.54 -9.80 3.56
CA ASN A 24 5.88 -9.26 4.75
C ASN A 24 4.48 -8.70 4.41
N LEU A 25 4.37 -7.93 3.31
CA LEU A 25 3.07 -7.43 2.84
C LEU A 25 2.08 -8.57 2.51
N ARG A 26 2.53 -9.68 1.92
CA ARG A 26 1.66 -10.83 1.63
C ARG A 26 1.07 -11.42 2.90
N GLU A 27 1.91 -11.58 3.92
CA GLU A 27 1.47 -12.13 5.21
C GLU A 27 0.51 -11.18 5.92
N ALA A 28 0.83 -9.88 6.00
CA ALA A 28 -0.06 -8.86 6.56
C ALA A 28 -1.42 -8.83 5.84
N THR A 29 -1.41 -8.95 4.51
CA THR A 29 -2.63 -9.01 3.70
C THR A 29 -3.43 -10.28 3.97
N ARG A 30 -2.78 -11.44 4.06
CA ARG A 30 -3.43 -12.72 4.39
C ARG A 30 -4.15 -12.63 5.73
N LEU A 31 -3.48 -12.13 6.77
CA LEU A 31 -4.05 -11.95 8.10
C LEU A 31 -5.26 -11.01 8.07
N TYR A 32 -5.18 -9.91 7.34
CA TYR A 32 -6.31 -8.99 7.15
C TYR A 32 -7.53 -9.67 6.49
N LEU A 33 -7.30 -10.48 5.45
CA LEU A 33 -8.36 -11.22 4.75
C LEU A 33 -9.03 -12.28 5.62
N GLU A 34 -8.27 -12.91 6.53
CA GLU A 34 -8.82 -13.87 7.49
C GLU A 34 -9.75 -13.21 8.50
N GLU A 35 -9.45 -11.97 8.91
CA GLU A 35 -10.28 -11.19 9.83
C GLU A 35 -11.45 -10.46 9.12
N CYS A 36 -11.30 -10.13 7.84
CA CYS A 36 -12.30 -9.41 7.05
C CYS A 36 -12.63 -10.14 5.72
N PRO A 37 -13.51 -11.16 5.75
CA PRO A 37 -13.77 -12.03 4.60
C PRO A 37 -14.59 -11.38 3.48
N SER A 38 -15.24 -10.24 3.73
CA SER A 38 -16.05 -9.51 2.74
C SER A 38 -15.38 -8.20 2.35
N LEU A 39 -14.48 -8.27 1.36
CA LEU A 39 -13.94 -7.07 0.72
C LEU A 39 -14.69 -6.80 -0.57
N GLU A 40 -15.36 -5.66 -0.62
CA GLU A 40 -15.77 -5.09 -1.89
C GLU A 40 -14.56 -4.35 -2.49
N THR A 41 -13.77 -5.08 -3.28
CA THR A 41 -12.69 -4.44 -4.03
C THR A 41 -13.29 -3.72 -5.24
N GLN A 42 -13.37 -2.40 -5.15
CA GLN A 42 -13.67 -1.56 -6.31
C GLN A 42 -12.38 -1.32 -7.12
N PRO A 43 -12.46 -1.20 -8.46
CA PRO A 43 -11.31 -0.82 -9.26
C PRO A 43 -10.70 0.49 -8.75
N ARG A 44 -9.40 0.49 -8.43
CA ARG A 44 -8.66 1.69 -8.03
C ARG A 44 -7.77 2.18 -9.15
N LEU A 45 -7.81 3.48 -9.39
CA LEU A 45 -6.80 4.16 -10.21
C LEU A 45 -5.62 4.51 -9.29
N VAL A 46 -4.51 3.80 -9.44
CA VAL A 46 -3.24 4.14 -8.80
C VAL A 46 -2.43 5.00 -9.76
N THR A 47 -2.02 6.18 -9.32
CA THR A 47 -1.17 7.08 -10.09
C THR A 47 -0.11 7.68 -9.19
N THR A 48 1.04 8.01 -9.76
CA THR A 48 2.06 8.83 -9.11
C THR A 48 2.01 10.24 -9.71
N MET A 49 2.40 11.24 -8.92
CA MET A 49 2.61 12.61 -9.40
C MET A 49 3.90 13.16 -8.79
N GLU A 50 4.66 13.92 -9.57
CA GLU A 50 5.77 14.71 -9.05
C GLU A 50 5.22 15.99 -8.40
N VAL A 51 5.81 16.42 -7.29
CA VAL A 51 5.32 17.56 -6.52
C VAL A 51 6.47 18.52 -6.23
N THR A 52 6.29 19.81 -6.51
CA THR A 52 7.21 20.87 -6.08
C THR A 52 6.61 21.66 -4.92
N TYR A 53 7.38 21.89 -3.85
CA TYR A 53 6.92 22.53 -2.61
C TYR A 53 6.30 23.94 -2.80
N GLY A 54 6.56 24.62 -3.93
CA GLY A 54 6.00 25.93 -4.26
C GLY A 54 4.58 25.91 -4.84
N GLU A 55 4.08 24.75 -5.27
CA GLU A 55 2.77 24.61 -5.91
C GLU A 55 1.65 24.24 -4.91
N LEU A 56 2.03 23.69 -3.74
CA LEU A 56 1.11 23.28 -2.68
C LEU A 56 0.84 24.37 -1.63
N SER A 57 1.52 25.52 -1.69
CA SER A 57 1.39 26.59 -0.69
C SER A 57 0.18 27.52 -0.91
N TYR A 58 -0.63 27.26 -1.94
CA TYR A 58 -1.83 28.04 -2.27
C TYR A 58 -3.16 27.26 -2.16
N ALA A 59 -3.14 26.06 -1.55
CA ALA A 59 -4.35 25.26 -1.30
C ALA A 59 -4.84 25.42 0.14
#